data_AF-A0A357NGY2-F1
#
_entry.id   AF-A0A357NGY2-F1
#
_cell.length_a   1.000
_cell.length_b   1.000
_cell.length_c   1.000
_cell.angle_alpha   90.00
_cell.angle_beta   90.00
_cell.angle_gamma   90.00
#
_symmetry.space_group_name_H-M   'P 1'
#
loop_
_entity.id
_entity.type
_entity.pdbx_description
1 polymer ?
#
loop_
_entity_poly.entity_id
_entity_poly.type
_entity_poly.pdbx_seq_one_letter_code
_entity_poly.pdbx_strand_id
1 'polypeptide(L)' 'MRLALVDMKDQDVRRLIQVIAYICYSEEFKSLKQELEQLYGAAGVENPSVSAFQDTLYALLCQHEDMGNESAGLVSSCMH' A
#
# COMPACT_ATOMS: atom_id res chain seq x y z
N MET A 1 27.42 -22.12 -2.51
CA MET A 1 26.17 -21.84 -3.24
C MET A 1 25.29 -20.93 -2.37
N ARG A 2 25.56 -19.62 -2.36
CA ARG A 2 24.98 -18.65 -1.41
C ARG A 2 24.48 -17.35 -2.07
N LEU A 3 24.31 -17.34 -3.39
CA LEU A 3 23.83 -16.16 -4.14
C LEU A 3 22.31 -16.11 -4.31
N ALA A 4 21.61 -17.25 -4.33
CA ALA A 4 20.18 -17.28 -4.64
C ALA A 4 19.28 -16.65 -3.56
N LEU A 5 19.69 -16.66 -2.28
CA LEU A 5 18.90 -16.13 -1.17
C LEU A 5 18.85 -14.59 -1.12
N VAL A 6 19.88 -13.92 -1.66
CA VAL A 6 19.93 -12.44 -1.72
C VAL A 6 19.07 -11.97 -2.90
N ASP A 7 19.19 -12.65 -4.04
CA ASP A 7 18.46 -12.30 -5.28
C ASP A 7 16.93 -12.42 -5.11
N MET A 8 16.45 -13.43 -4.38
CA MET A 8 15.02 -13.61 -4.12
C MET A 8 14.41 -12.43 -3.34
N LYS A 9 15.12 -11.94 -2.31
CA LYS A 9 14.69 -10.75 -1.54
C LYS A 9 14.73 -9.48 -2.39
N ASP A 10 15.75 -9.35 -3.25
CA ASP A 10 15.85 -8.24 -4.20
C ASP A 10 14.67 -8.23 -5.18
N GLN A 11 14.24 -9.39 -5.68
CA GLN A 11 13.11 -9.48 -6.61
C GLN A 11 11.76 -9.16 -5.94
N ASP A 12 11.56 -9.61 -4.70
CA ASP A 12 10.35 -9.28 -3.94
C ASP A 12 10.28 -7.79 -3.61
N VAL A 13 11.41 -7.20 -3.20
CA VAL A 13 11.52 -5.74 -2.96
C VAL A 13 11.27 -4.96 -4.25
N ARG A 14 11.84 -5.40 -5.39
CA ARG A 14 11.61 -4.77 -6.70
C ARG A 14 10.15 -4.84 -7.12
N ARG A 15 9.48 -5.98 -6.93
CA ARG A 15 8.04 -6.13 -7.20
C ARG A 15 7.22 -5.20 -6.30
N LEU A 16 7.52 -5.14 -5.01
CA LEU A 16 6.84 -4.24 -4.09
C LEU A 16 7.02 -2.76 -4.49
N ILE A 17 8.24 -2.34 -4.85
CA ILE A 17 8.49 -0.97 -5.32
C ILE A 17 7.70 -0.66 -6.60
N GLN A 18 7.61 -1.62 -7.54
CA GLN A 18 6.81 -1.44 -8.75
C GLN A 18 5.32 -1.27 -8.44
N VAL A 19 4.78 -2.07 -7.53
CA VAL A 19 3.38 -1.95 -7.08
C VAL A 19 3.14 -0.60 -6.40
N ILE A 20 4.00 -0.20 -5.47
CA ILE A 20 3.89 1.10 -4.80
C ILE A 20 3.97 2.25 -5.82
N ALA A 21 4.89 2.19 -6.78
CA ALA A 21 5.03 3.21 -7.81
C ALA A 21 3.78 3.29 -8.70
N TYR A 22 3.22 2.15 -9.08
CA TYR A 22 1.97 2.07 -9.84
C TYR A 22 0.80 2.68 -9.07
N ILE A 23 0.63 2.29 -7.81
CA ILE A 23 -0.42 2.81 -6.92
C ILE A 23 -0.28 4.33 -6.77
N CYS A 24 0.90 4.84 -6.42
CA CYS A 24 1.12 6.28 -6.22
C CYS A 24 0.87 7.12 -7.48
N TYR A 25 0.96 6.52 -8.68
CA TYR A 25 0.68 7.19 -9.93
C TYR A 25 -0.81 7.17 -10.33
N SER A 26 -1.61 6.30 -9.70
CA SER A 26 -3.03 6.13 -10.02
C SER A 26 -3.86 7.35 -9.63
N GLU A 27 -4.91 7.63 -10.38
CA GLU A 27 -5.85 8.71 -10.04
C GLU A 27 -6.64 8.41 -8.77
N GLU A 28 -6.94 7.14 -8.52
CA GLU A 28 -7.59 6.68 -7.30
C GLU A 28 -6.78 7.04 -6.06
N PHE A 29 -5.47 6.76 -6.08
CA PHE A 29 -4.57 7.14 -4.98
C PHE A 29 -4.57 8.65 -4.76
N LYS A 30 -4.44 9.44 -5.83
CA LYS A 30 -4.36 10.90 -5.72
C LYS A 30 -5.66 11.48 -5.16
N SER A 31 -6.82 11.02 -5.62
CA SER A 31 -8.12 11.49 -5.13
C SER A 31 -8.32 11.13 -3.66
N LEU A 32 -8.13 9.86 -3.32
CA LEU A 32 -8.34 9.38 -1.95
C LEU A 32 -7.39 10.04 -0.96
N LYS A 33 -6.11 10.21 -1.33
CA LYS A 33 -5.12 10.90 -0.51
C LYS A 33 -5.50 12.37 -0.28
N GLN A 34 -6.00 13.06 -1.30
CA GLN A 34 -6.45 14.45 -1.18
C GLN A 34 -7.69 14.57 -0.28
N GLU A 35 -8.65 13.66 -0.40
CA GLU A 35 -9.85 13.62 0.44
C GLU A 35 -9.50 13.36 1.91
N LEU A 36 -8.66 12.35 2.18
CA LEU A 36 -8.20 12.06 3.54
C LEU A 36 -7.37 13.20 4.14
N GLU A 37 -6.51 13.84 3.34
CA GLU A 37 -5.72 14.99 3.82
C GLU A 37 -6.61 16.16 4.26
N GLN A 38 -7.70 16.42 3.53
CA GLN A 38 -8.69 17.43 3.92
C GLN A 38 -9.42 17.04 5.20
N LEU A 39 -9.86 15.78 5.31
CA LEU A 39 -10.54 15.27 6.50
C LEU A 39 -9.63 15.32 7.75
N TYR A 40 -8.39 14.89 7.61
CA TYR A 40 -7.39 14.91 8.68
C TYR A 40 -6.99 16.33 9.07
N GLY A 41 -6.91 17.25 8.11
CA GLY A 41 -6.73 18.68 8.38
C GLY A 41 -7.89 19.26 9.19
N ALA A 42 -9.13 18.95 8.82
CA ALA A 42 -10.33 19.40 9.53
C ALA A 42 -10.46 18.78 10.94
N ALA A 43 -9.99 17.54 11.12
CA ALA A 43 -10.02 16.83 12.40
C ALA A 43 -8.85 17.20 13.34
N GLY A 44 -7.89 18.00 12.89
CA GLY A 44 -6.73 18.40 13.71
C GLY A 44 -5.71 17.27 13.93
N VAL A 45 -5.64 16.30 13.01
CA VAL A 45 -4.64 15.23 13.04
C VAL A 45 -3.24 15.82 12.85
N GLU A 46 -2.26 15.33 13.59
CA GLU A 46 -0.86 15.72 13.42
C GLU A 46 -0.33 15.24 12.06
N ASN A 47 0.31 16.13 11.30
CA ASN A 47 0.81 15.87 9.95
C ASN A 47 -0.22 15.24 8.98
N PRO A 48 -1.33 15.94 8.66
CA PRO A 48 -2.43 15.41 7.84
C PRO A 48 -2.00 14.78 6.52
N SER A 49 -1.03 15.37 5.84
CA SER A 49 -0.52 14.89 4.55
C SER A 49 0.19 13.54 4.65
N VAL A 50 0.95 13.32 5.73
CA VAL A 50 1.70 12.08 5.94
C VAL A 50 0.75 10.96 6.33
N SER A 51 -0.17 11.23 7.25
CA SER A 51 -1.20 10.26 7.67
C SER A 51 -2.09 9.86 6.51
N ALA A 52 -2.57 10.83 5.71
CA ALA A 52 -3.38 10.55 4.53
C ALA A 52 -2.63 9.73 3.48
N PHE A 53 -1.35 10.02 3.26
CA PHE A 53 -0.51 9.23 2.35
C PHE A 53 -0.36 7.78 2.82
N GLN A 54 -0.03 7.57 4.11
CA GLN A 54 0.15 6.24 4.69
C GLN A 54 -1.13 5.41 4.62
N ASP A 55 -2.26 5.99 5.04
CA ASP A 55 -3.54 5.29 5.08
C ASP A 55 -4.06 4.97 3.68
N THR A 56 -3.89 5.89 2.73
CA THR A 56 -4.26 5.67 1.33
C THR A 56 -3.41 4.57 0.70
N LEU A 57 -2.09 4.61 0.92
CA LEU A 57 -1.17 3.61 0.38
C LEU A 57 -1.48 2.22 0.96
N TYR A 58 -1.71 2.14 2.27
CA TYR A 58 -2.05 0.88 2.93
C TYR A 58 -3.37 0.32 2.42
N ALA A 59 -4.42 1.14 2.33
CA ALA A 59 -5.72 0.72 1.82
C ALA A 59 -5.65 0.17 0.39
N LEU A 60 -4.85 0.79 -0.48
CA LEU A 60 -4.71 0.36 -1.88
C LEU A 60 -3.75 -0.83 -2.04
N LEU A 61 -2.75 -0.99 -1.17
CA LEU A 61 -1.93 -2.19 -1.12
C LEU A 61 -2.78 -3.41 -0.73
N CYS A 62 -3.60 -3.31 0.32
CA CYS A 62 -4.48 -4.40 0.71
C CYS A 62 -5.44 -4.81 -0.43
N GLN A 63 -6.05 -3.83 -1.10
CA GLN A 63 -6.92 -4.11 -2.25
C GLN A 63 -6.18 -4.79 -3.40
N HIS A 64 -4.93 -4.39 -3.68
CA HIS A 64 -4.10 -4.99 -4.72
C HIS A 64 -3.63 -6.41 -4.34
N GLU A 65 -3.38 -6.68 -3.06
CA GLU A 65 -3.08 -8.03 -2.55
C GLU A 65 -4.30 -8.95 -2.66
N ASP A 66 -5.50 -8.45 -2.31
CA ASP A 66 -6.75 -9.20 -2.43
C ASP A 66 -7.07 -9.59 -3.89
N MET A 67 -6.77 -8.73 -4.86
CA MET A 67 -6.90 -9.04 -6.30
C MET A 67 -5.87 -10.05 -6.81
N GLY A 68 -4.70 -10.15 -6.18
CA GLY A 68 -3.65 -11.12 -6.52
C GLY A 68 -3.85 -12.50 -5.90
N ASN A 69 -4.77 -12.63 -4.94
CA ASN A 69 -4.86 -13.78 -4.04
C ASN A 69 -6.09 -14.67 -4.25
N GLU A 70 -6.89 -14.45 -5.30
CA GLU A 70 -8.02 -15.33 -5.66
C GLU A 70 -7.57 -16.77 -6.02
N SER A 71 -6.25 -17.02 -6.14
CA SER A 71 -5.66 -18.35 -6.38
C SER A 71 -4.84 -18.92 -5.20
N ALA A 72 -4.67 -18.23 -4.08
CA ALA A 72 -3.93 -18.77 -2.93
C ALA A 72 -4.64 -18.42 -1.61
N GLY A 73 -5.43 -19.37 -1.12
CA GLY A 73 -6.30 -19.15 0.04
C GLY A 73 -5.61 -18.59 1.30
N LEU A 74 -6.44 -17.87 2.06
CA LEU A 74 -6.41 -17.72 3.51
C LEU A 74 -5.17 -17.03 4.11
N VAL A 75 -5.29 -15.73 4.37
CA VAL A 75 -4.84 -15.21 5.67
C VAL A 75 -5.93 -14.37 6.31
N SER A 76 -6.57 -15.00 7.29
CA SER A 76 -7.41 -14.42 8.32
C SER A 76 -6.67 -13.31 9.08
N SER A 77 -7.44 -12.31 9.55
CA SER A 77 -7.09 -11.36 10.62
C SER A 77 -6.68 -9.94 10.21
N CYS A 78 -7.48 -9.28 9.39
CA CYS A 78 -7.70 -7.84 9.56
C CYS A 78 -9.02 -7.67 10.31
N MET A 79 -8.94 -7.25 11.58
CA MET A 79 -10.03 -6.99 12.54
C MET A 79 -10.55 -8.19 13.34
N HIS A 80 -9.87 -8.52 14.45
CA HIS A 80 -10.43 -8.66 15.81
C HIS A 80 -9.26 -8.54 16.82
#